data_AF-A0A8H4XUF6-F1
#
_entry.id   AF-A0A8H4XUF6-F1
#
_cell.length_a   1.000
_cell.length_b   1.000
_cell.length_c   1.000
_cell.angle_alpha   90.00
_cell.angle_beta   90.00
_cell.angle_gamma   90.00
#
_symmetry.space_group_name_H-M   'P 1'
#
loop_
_entity.id
_entity.type
_entity.pdbx_description
1 polymer ?
#
loop_
_entity_poly.entity_id
_entity_poly.type
_entity_poly.pdbx_seq_one_letter_code
_entity_poly.pdbx_strand_id
1 'polypeptide(L)' 'MQFRSLLFSFFLALTFGFALLAQAEDAPRGPKITNKVYFDIEQDGQPLGRIVFGLYGKTVPLTAENFRYASI' A
#
# COMPACT_ATOMS: atom_id res chain seq x y z
N MET A 1 -29.48 40.63 0.93
CA MET A 1 -28.39 40.09 1.77
C MET A 1 -28.54 38.59 2.07
N GLN A 2 -29.77 38.06 2.21
CA GLN A 2 -29.97 36.63 2.53
C GLN A 2 -29.67 35.65 1.38
N PHE A 3 -29.94 36.01 0.12
CA PHE A 3 -29.69 35.13 -1.03
C PHE A 3 -28.21 34.80 -1.26
N ARG A 4 -27.30 35.78 -1.07
CA ARG A 4 -25.84 35.55 -1.17
C ARG A 4 -25.37 34.59 -0.06
N SER A 5 -25.88 34.75 1.16
CA SER A 5 -25.55 33.84 2.27
C SER A 5 -26.05 32.42 2.02
N LEU A 6 -27.24 32.25 1.46
CA LEU A 6 -27.79 30.94 1.08
C LEU A 6 -26.95 30.25 0.00
N LEU A 7 -26.51 31.00 -1.03
CA LEU A 7 -25.61 30.48 -2.05
C LEU A 7 -24.26 30.06 -1.47
N PHE A 8 -23.66 30.89 -0.60
CA PHE A 8 -22.40 30.53 0.06
C PHE A 8 -22.52 29.27 0.93
N SER A 9 -23.60 29.14 1.72
CA SER A 9 -23.84 27.94 2.53
C SER A 9 -24.10 26.70 1.66
N PHE A 10 -24.77 26.85 0.52
CA PHE A 10 -24.99 25.75 -0.43
C PHE A 10 -23.67 25.27 -1.05
N PHE A 11 -22.83 26.20 -1.51
CA PHE A 11 -21.51 25.84 -2.04
C PHE A 11 -20.61 25.22 -0.98
N LEU A 12 -20.67 25.69 0.27
CA LEU A 12 -19.92 25.11 1.38
C LEU A 12 -20.40 23.69 1.73
N ALA A 13 -21.71 23.46 1.72
CA ALA A 13 -22.28 22.14 1.94
C ALA A 13 -21.95 21.18 0.78
N LEU A 14 -21.95 21.69 -0.46
CA LEU A 14 -21.62 20.93 -1.66
C LEU A 14 -20.15 20.51 -1.68
N THR A 15 -19.23 21.42 -1.34
CA THR A 15 -17.78 21.10 -1.27
C THR A 15 -17.49 20.11 -0.15
N PHE A 16 -18.12 20.28 1.02
CA PHE A 16 -17.97 19.33 2.12
C PHE A 16 -18.56 17.96 1.79
N GLY A 17 -19.73 17.92 1.15
CA GLY A 17 -20.35 16.68 0.67
C GLY A 17 -19.48 15.95 -0.36
N PHE A 18 -18.89 16.67 -1.30
CA PHE A 18 -17.96 16.09 -2.27
C PHE A 18 -16.66 15.58 -1.63
N ALA A 19 -16.12 16.30 -0.64
CA ALA A 19 -14.93 15.86 0.09
C ALA A 19 -15.18 14.56 0.86
N LEU A 20 -16.38 14.37 1.41
CA LEU A 20 -16.77 13.12 2.06
C LEU A 20 -16.93 11.96 1.07
N LEU A 21 -17.48 12.22 -0.13
CA LEU A 21 -17.62 11.21 -1.18
C LEU A 21 -16.30 10.83 -1.85
N ALA A 22 -15.31 11.73 -1.85
CA ALA A 22 -13.97 11.48 -2.40
C ALA A 22 -13.12 10.55 -1.52
N GLN A 23 -13.61 10.11 -0.37
CA GLN A 23 -12.97 9.13 0.52
C GLN A 23 -13.12 7.71 -0.04
N ALA A 24 -12.70 7.49 -1.28
CA ALA A 24 -12.51 6.15 -1.82
C ALA A 24 -11.08 5.72 -1.51
N GLU A 25 -10.86 5.09 -0.35
CA GLU A 25 -9.59 4.42 -0.08
C GLU A 25 -9.51 3.16 -0.95
N ASP A 26 -8.51 3.11 -1.85
CA ASP A 26 -8.10 1.86 -2.47
C ASP A 26 -7.52 0.96 -1.36
N ALA A 27 -8.38 0.13 -0.77
CA ALA A 27 -7.94 -0.92 0.14
C ALA A 27 -6.86 -1.74 -0.58
N PRO A 28 -5.69 -1.99 0.05
CA PRO A 28 -4.60 -2.67 -0.61
C PRO A 28 -5.10 -4.03 -1.13
N ARG A 29 -5.10 -4.17 -2.45
CA ARG A 29 -5.58 -5.38 -3.15
C ARG A 29 -4.50 -6.45 -3.03
N GLY A 30 -4.48 -7.15 -1.90
CA GLY A 30 -3.58 -8.28 -1.69
C GLY A 30 -3.21 -8.55 -0.24
N PRO A 31 -2.60 -9.71 0.03
CA PRO A 31 -2.10 -10.06 1.35
C PRO A 31 -1.03 -9.06 1.82
N LYS A 32 -1.03 -8.77 3.13
CA LYS A 32 -0.11 -7.81 3.73
C LYS A 32 1.30 -8.41 3.82
N ILE A 33 2.30 -7.69 3.28
CA ILE A 33 3.71 -8.03 3.47
C ILE A 33 4.08 -7.84 4.94
N THR A 34 4.64 -8.88 5.57
CA THR A 34 5.10 -8.85 6.97
C THR A 34 6.62 -8.71 7.07
N ASN A 35 7.36 -9.33 6.14
CA ASN A 35 8.81 -9.38 6.15
C ASN A 35 9.34 -9.22 4.72
N LYS A 36 10.60 -8.82 4.60
CA LYS A 36 11.31 -8.75 3.32
C LYS A 36 12.61 -9.53 3.40
N VAL A 37 12.97 -10.20 2.30
CA VAL A 37 14.25 -10.89 2.15
C VAL A 37 14.91 -10.46 0.84
N TYR A 38 16.24 -10.53 0.80
CA TYR A 38 17.05 -9.89 -0.24
C TYR A 38 18.01 -10.90 -0.82
N PHE A 39 18.00 -11.08 -2.14
CA PHE A 39 18.98 -11.90 -2.85
C PHE A 39 19.83 -11.00 -3.73
N ASP A 40 21.13 -10.99 -3.49
CA ASP A 40 22.12 -10.41 -4.39
C ASP A 40 22.47 -11.45 -5.45
N ILE A 41 22.24 -11.11 -6.71
CA ILE A 41 22.42 -12.01 -7.84
C ILE A 41 23.70 -11.62 -8.57
N GLU A 42 24.53 -12.62 -8.82
CA GLU A 42 25.73 -12.52 -9.63
C GLU A 42 25.69 -13.57 -10.75
N GLN A 43 26.22 -13.23 -11.91
CA GLN A 43 26.45 -14.17 -13.00
C GLN A 43 27.88 -13.99 -13.50
N ASP A 44 28.64 -15.08 -13.57
CA ASP A 44 30.05 -15.09 -13.97
C ASP A 44 30.91 -14.06 -13.18
N GLY A 45 30.59 -13.89 -11.90
CA GLY A 45 31.26 -12.94 -10.99
C GLY A 45 30.90 -11.46 -11.24
N GLN A 46 29.93 -11.19 -12.12
CA GLN A 46 29.40 -9.84 -12.33
C GLN A 46 28.08 -9.65 -11.56
N PRO A 47 27.96 -8.60 -10.74
CA PRO A 47 26.73 -8.32 -10.01
C PRO A 47 25.62 -7.89 -10.98
N LEU A 48 24.51 -8.62 -10.95
CA LEU A 48 23.30 -8.34 -11.74
C LEU A 48 22.28 -7.49 -10.98
N GLY A 49 22.41 -7.43 -9.64
CA GLY A 49 21.60 -6.60 -8.77
C GLY A 49 20.89 -7.40 -7.67
N ARG A 50 19.94 -6.75 -6.99
CA ARG A 50 19.26 -7.29 -5.81
C ARG A 50 17.77 -7.52 -6.07
N ILE A 51 17.30 -8.73 -5.81
CA ILE A 51 15.86 -9.06 -5.79
C ILE A 51 15.34 -8.91 -4.36
N VAL A 52 14.22 -8.20 -4.20
CA VAL A 52 13.55 -8.01 -2.91
C VAL A 52 12.23 -8.76 -2.90
N PHE A 53 12.14 -9.78 -2.06
CA PHE A 53 10.92 -10.56 -1.87
C PHE A 53 10.14 -10.05 -0.66
N GLY A 54 8.87 -9.73 -0.85
CA GLY A 54 7.92 -9.51 0.24
C GLY A 54 7.24 -10.81 0.64
N LEU A 55 7.25 -11.14 1.94
CA LEU A 55 6.64 -12.35 2.47
C LEU A 55 5.29 -12.06 3.13
N TYR A 56 4.31 -12.93 2.88
CA TYR A 56 2.95 -12.82 3.41
C TYR A 56 2.77 -13.64 4.69
N GLY A 57 3.50 -13.30 5.76
CA GLY A 57 3.50 -14.08 7.01
C GLY A 57 2.14 -14.17 7.72
N LYS A 58 1.20 -13.26 7.43
CA LYS A 58 -0.18 -13.39 7.93
C LYS A 58 -1.01 -14.42 7.17
N THR A 59 -0.70 -14.65 5.90
CA THR A 59 -1.45 -15.57 5.03
C THR A 59 -0.85 -16.97 5.07
N VAL A 60 0.48 -17.08 5.08
CA VAL A 60 1.23 -18.35 5.06
C VAL A 60 2.35 -18.32 6.11
N PRO A 61 2.04 -18.37 7.41
CA PRO A 61 3.01 -18.11 8.48
C PRO A 61 4.20 -19.08 8.46
N LEU A 62 3.94 -20.39 8.32
CA LEU A 62 5.00 -21.40 8.34
C LEU A 62 5.90 -21.33 7.11
N THR A 63 5.31 -21.12 5.93
CA THR A 63 6.06 -20.99 4.67
C THR A 63 6.89 -19.72 4.64
N ALA A 64 6.30 -18.59 5.08
CA ALA A 64 6.99 -17.32 5.14
C ALA A 64 8.18 -17.38 6.12
N GLU A 65 7.99 -17.97 7.31
CA GLU A 65 9.09 -18.14 8.26
C GLU A 65 10.18 -19.07 7.73
N ASN A 66 9.82 -20.23 7.17
CA ASN A 66 10.82 -21.14 6.59
C ASN A 66 11.65 -20.44 5.49
N PHE A 67 11.01 -19.69 4.60
CA PHE A 67 11.72 -18.95 3.55
C PHE A 67 12.59 -17.82 4.11
N ARG A 68 12.12 -17.13 5.16
CA ARG A 68 12.88 -16.09 5.87
C ARG A 68 14.15 -16.64 6.54
N TYR A 69 14.09 -17.87 7.07
CA TYR A 69 15.27 -18.52 7.65
C TYR A 69 16.22 -19.07 6.59
N ALA A 70 15.70 -19.57 5.47
CA ALA A 70 16.52 -20.08 4.38
C ALA A 70 17.18 -18.96 3.54
N SER A 71 16.60 -17.76 3.53
CA SER A 71 17.22 -16.59 2.93
C SER A 71 18.34 -16.08 3.84
N ILE A 72 19.57 -16.52 3.56
CA ILE A 72 20.81 -16.00 4.15
C ILE A 72 21.54 -15.25 3.04
#